data_AF-Q6AEE1-F1
#
_entry.id   AF-Q6AEE1-F1
#
_cell.length_a   1.000
_cell.length_b   1.000
_cell.length_c   1.000
_cell.angle_alpha   90.00
_cell.angle_beta   90.00
_cell.angle_gamma   90.00
#
_symmetry.space_group_name_H-M   'P 1'
#
loop_
_entity.id
_entity.type
_entity.pdbx_description
1 polymer ?
#
loop_
_entity_poly.entity_id
_entity_poly.type
_entity_poly.pdbx_seq_one_letter_code
_entity_poly.pdbx_strand_id
1 'polypeptide(L)'
;MTSADPLRDLGVRIGPQGGELRVYSEHADAMELCLFDPQDPSWLVKTVTMTKDAGNVWAGRSQSLQAGSLYAIRVSGPASPQNVFASETLLLDPYARGLVRVGADEWRSIVVGEGFDWGGVGKPGTPLERTVVYEAHVRGLSRLNPEVPEELRGTYAGLAHESAIGYLKDLGVTAVELLLVQAFVSEQRLLRQGLTNYWGSPTLGF
;
A
#
# COMPACT_ATOMS: atom_id res chain seq x y z
N MET A 1 -22.94 22.53 -15.17
CA MET A 1 -21.58 22.16 -14.75
C MET A 1 -21.70 20.87 -13.97
N THR A 2 -21.34 19.73 -14.56
CA THR A 2 -21.23 18.46 -13.83
C THR A 2 -20.28 18.69 -12.67
N SER A 3 -20.76 18.61 -11.42
CA SER A 3 -19.85 18.69 -10.28
C SER A 3 -18.83 17.57 -10.43
N ALA A 4 -17.55 17.90 -10.33
CA ALA A 4 -16.50 16.89 -10.34
C ALA A 4 -16.83 15.82 -9.28
N ASP A 5 -16.64 14.54 -9.62
CA ASP A 5 -16.83 13.43 -8.68
C ASP A 5 -15.96 13.69 -7.44
N PRO A 6 -16.56 13.90 -6.25
CA PRO A 6 -15.82 14.22 -5.04
C PRO A 6 -14.90 13.07 -4.61
N LEU A 7 -15.21 11.83 -4.99
CA LEU A 7 -14.42 10.64 -4.64
C LEU A 7 -13.28 10.36 -5.62
N ARG A 8 -13.15 11.16 -6.68
CA ARG A 8 -11.97 11.10 -7.54
C ARG A 8 -10.73 11.48 -6.72
N ASP A 9 -9.56 10.92 -7.04
CA ASP A 9 -8.26 11.41 -6.54
C ASP A 9 -8.12 11.36 -4.99
N LEU A 10 -8.58 10.26 -4.37
CA LEU A 10 -8.33 9.94 -2.95
C LEU A 10 -6.88 9.44 -2.74
N GLY A 11 -6.42 9.49 -1.49
CA GLY A 11 -5.04 9.23 -1.10
C GLY A 11 -4.14 10.44 -1.30
N VAL A 12 -2.82 10.18 -1.32
CA VAL A 12 -1.82 11.26 -1.48
C VAL A 12 -1.54 11.57 -2.94
N ARG A 13 -1.59 12.86 -3.27
CA ARG A 13 -1.06 13.40 -4.54
C ARG A 13 0.01 14.43 -4.27
N ILE A 14 1.13 14.30 -4.96
CA ILE A 14 2.24 15.24 -4.89
C ILE A 14 2.05 16.30 -5.97
N GLY A 15 2.18 17.57 -5.59
CA GLY A 15 2.18 18.70 -6.50
C GLY A 15 3.37 19.64 -6.27
N PRO A 16 3.49 20.71 -7.07
CA PRO A 16 4.60 21.67 -6.98
C PRO A 16 4.67 22.44 -5.65
N GLN A 17 3.57 22.48 -4.88
CA GLN A 17 3.50 23.16 -3.58
C GLN A 17 3.51 22.17 -2.39
N GLY A 18 3.91 20.92 -2.62
CA GLY A 18 3.81 19.83 -1.66
C GLY A 18 2.67 18.87 -1.96
N GLY A 19 2.44 17.96 -1.04
CA GLY A 19 1.42 16.94 -1.14
C GLY A 19 0.07 17.37 -0.55
N GLU A 20 -0.99 16.80 -1.11
CA GLU A 20 -2.34 16.79 -0.55
C GLU A 20 -2.74 15.35 -0.26
N LEU A 21 -3.23 15.11 0.97
CA LEU A 21 -3.91 13.86 1.33
C LEU A 21 -5.42 14.09 1.30
N ARG A 22 -6.16 13.17 0.67
CA ARG A 22 -7.63 13.15 0.65
C ARG A 22 -8.19 11.82 1.12
N VAL A 23 -9.03 11.83 2.14
CA VAL A 23 -9.60 10.62 2.78
C VAL A 23 -11.10 10.78 2.96
N TYR A 24 -11.86 9.77 2.55
CA TYR A 24 -13.31 9.75 2.78
C TYR A 24 -13.63 9.39 4.24
N SER A 25 -14.51 10.16 4.88
CA SER A 25 -15.18 9.75 6.12
C SER A 25 -16.45 10.56 6.35
N GLU A 26 -17.60 9.89 6.27
CA GLU A 26 -18.92 10.49 6.49
C GLU A 26 -19.18 10.85 7.95
N HIS A 27 -18.72 10.05 8.90
CA HIS A 27 -19.08 10.21 10.31
C HIS A 27 -17.99 10.85 11.17
N ALA A 28 -16.78 11.10 10.64
CA ALA A 28 -15.77 11.82 11.40
C ALA A 28 -16.22 13.26 11.70
N ASP A 29 -15.87 13.74 12.89
CA ASP A 29 -16.04 15.12 13.34
C ASP A 29 -14.74 15.93 13.17
N ALA A 30 -13.58 15.26 13.23
CA ALA A 30 -12.28 15.87 12.98
C ALA A 30 -11.29 14.84 12.43
N MET A 31 -10.37 15.30 11.58
CA MET A 31 -9.27 14.50 11.05
C MET A 31 -7.98 15.31 11.00
N GLU A 32 -6.87 14.66 11.31
CA GLU A 32 -5.54 15.24 11.25
C GLU A 32 -4.60 14.37 10.41
N LEU A 33 -3.80 15.01 9.56
CA LEU A 33 -2.64 14.41 8.91
C LEU A 33 -1.44 14.53 9.85
N CYS A 34 -0.86 13.40 10.22
CA CYS A 34 0.32 13.28 11.07
C CYS A 34 1.54 12.94 10.23
N LEU A 35 2.59 13.77 10.27
CA LEU A 35 3.84 13.59 9.56
C LEU A 35 4.96 13.24 10.54
N PHE A 36 5.80 12.28 10.16
CA PHE A 36 6.87 11.75 11.01
C PHE A 36 8.26 12.12 10.49
N ASP A 37 9.24 12.07 11.39
CA ASP A 37 10.64 12.25 11.03
C ASP A 37 11.11 11.10 10.12
N PRO A 38 11.84 11.38 9.03
CA PRO A 38 12.32 10.33 8.13
C PRO A 38 13.42 9.44 8.74
N GLN A 39 14.13 9.92 9.76
CA GLN A 39 15.16 9.18 10.50
C GLN A 39 14.60 8.49 11.74
N ASP A 40 13.57 9.07 12.36
CA ASP A 40 12.83 8.46 13.47
C ASP A 40 11.32 8.37 13.17
N PRO A 41 10.84 7.24 12.63
CA PRO A 41 9.43 7.03 12.31
C PRO A 41 8.46 7.07 13.51
N SER A 42 8.97 7.09 14.74
CA SER A 42 8.17 7.25 15.95
C SER A 42 7.96 8.72 16.34
N TRP A 43 8.80 9.62 15.82
CA TRP A 43 8.80 11.03 16.15
C TRP A 43 7.84 11.83 15.25
N LEU A 44 6.76 12.35 15.84
CA LEU A 44 5.79 13.21 15.16
C LEU A 44 6.37 14.62 14.99
N VAL A 45 6.64 15.02 13.74
CA VAL A 45 7.22 16.33 13.42
C VAL A 45 6.18 17.40 13.13
N LYS A 46 5.01 17.01 12.61
CA LYS A 46 3.98 17.97 12.20
C LYS A 46 2.60 17.33 12.17
N THR A 47 1.62 18.07 12.66
CA THR A 47 0.20 17.74 12.53
C THR A 47 -0.49 18.81 11.69
N VAL A 48 -1.33 18.39 10.75
CA VAL A 48 -2.11 19.28 9.89
C VAL A 48 -3.59 18.95 10.06
N THR A 49 -4.37 19.89 10.59
CA THR A 49 -5.83 19.77 10.64
C THR A 49 -6.38 19.70 9.23
N MET A 50 -7.22 18.70 8.96
CA MET A 50 -7.87 18.49 7.67
C MET A 50 -9.25 19.14 7.66
N THR A 51 -9.72 19.51 6.47
CA THR A 51 -11.04 20.12 6.27
C THR A 51 -11.94 19.19 5.48
N LYS A 52 -13.19 19.01 5.94
CA LYS A 52 -14.21 18.19 5.28
C LYS A 52 -14.99 18.99 4.26
N ASP A 53 -15.16 18.43 3.06
CA ASP A 53 -16.02 19.00 2.02
C ASP A 53 -17.46 18.44 2.06
N ALA A 54 -18.31 18.93 1.15
CA ALA A 54 -19.70 18.48 1.03
C ALA A 54 -19.86 17.02 0.55
N GLY A 55 -18.81 16.42 0.00
CA GLY A 55 -18.76 15.02 -0.42
C GLY A 55 -18.20 14.08 0.67
N ASN A 56 -18.08 14.56 1.91
CA ASN A 56 -17.49 13.84 3.04
C ASN A 56 -16.02 13.47 2.87
N VAL A 57 -15.29 14.20 2.03
CA VAL A 57 -13.85 14.02 1.84
C VAL A 57 -13.10 15.03 2.69
N TRP A 58 -12.19 14.52 3.51
CA TRP A 58 -11.25 15.29 4.31
C TRP A 58 -9.99 15.54 3.49
N ALA A 59 -9.54 16.79 3.44
CA ALA A 59 -8.31 17.18 2.74
C ALA A 59 -7.33 17.89 3.67
N GLY A 60 -6.04 17.55 3.57
CA GLY A 60 -4.94 18.20 4.26
C GLY A 60 -3.74 18.40 3.34
N ARG A 61 -3.14 19.59 3.37
CA ARG A 61 -1.98 19.95 2.52
C ARG A 61 -0.76 20.26 3.35
N SER A 62 0.41 19.82 2.87
CA SER A 62 1.69 20.19 3.49
C SER A 62 2.83 20.15 2.49
N GLN A 63 3.69 21.17 2.52
CA GLN A 63 4.96 21.18 1.78
C GLN A 63 5.88 20.03 2.18
N SER A 64 5.75 19.54 3.42
CA SER A 64 6.52 18.41 3.97
C SER A 64 5.98 17.03 3.60
N LEU A 65 4.80 16.96 2.96
CA LEU A 65 4.25 15.71 2.43
C LEU A 65 4.81 15.51 1.01
N GLN A 66 5.90 14.76 0.90
CA GLN A 66 6.65 14.53 -0.34
C GLN A 66 6.93 13.03 -0.51
N ALA A 67 7.45 12.61 -1.65
CA ALA A 67 7.86 11.22 -1.85
C ALA A 67 8.84 10.79 -0.75
N GLY A 68 8.59 9.62 -0.15
CA GLY A 68 9.35 9.10 0.98
C GLY A 68 8.85 9.55 2.35
N SER A 69 7.99 10.57 2.45
CA SER A 69 7.44 11.01 3.74
C SER A 69 6.62 9.91 4.39
N LEU A 70 6.87 9.66 5.68
CA LEU A 70 6.06 8.80 6.52
C LEU A 70 4.92 9.60 7.13
N TYR A 71 3.72 9.02 7.09
CA TYR A 71 2.52 9.67 7.58
C TYR A 71 1.48 8.68 8.10
N ALA A 72 0.51 9.22 8.84
CA ALA A 72 -0.68 8.55 9.33
C ALA A 72 -1.82 9.57 9.43
N ILE A 73 -3.02 9.11 9.77
CA ILE A 73 -4.14 9.98 10.12
C ILE A 73 -4.62 9.72 11.55
N ARG A 74 -5.07 10.77 12.23
CA ARG A 74 -5.90 10.66 13.44
C ARG A 74 -7.31 11.08 13.10
N VAL A 75 -8.28 10.34 13.64
CA VAL A 75 -9.70 10.55 13.34
C VAL A 75 -10.49 10.55 14.63
N SER A 76 -11.25 11.62 14.83
CA SER A 76 -12.21 11.76 15.93
C SER A 76 -13.61 11.79 15.37
N GLY A 77 -14.58 11.31 16.16
CA GLY A 77 -15.98 11.28 15.77
C GLY A 77 -16.88 10.79 16.91
N PRO A 78 -18.17 10.65 16.66
CA PRO A 78 -19.15 10.31 17.68
C PRO A 78 -18.95 8.88 18.20
N ALA A 79 -18.99 8.72 19.52
CA ALA A 79 -19.07 7.41 20.14
C ALA A 79 -20.47 6.84 19.95
N SER A 80 -20.62 5.79 19.13
CA SER A 80 -21.89 5.08 18.93
C SER A 80 -21.64 3.60 18.65
N PRO A 81 -22.64 2.72 18.78
CA PRO A 81 -22.45 1.29 18.49
C PRO A 81 -22.00 1.01 17.04
N GLN A 82 -22.34 1.90 16.10
CA GLN A 82 -21.97 1.80 14.69
C GLN A 82 -20.66 2.51 14.35
N ASN A 83 -20.17 3.41 15.21
CA ASN A 83 -18.97 4.21 14.96
C ASN A 83 -17.97 4.07 16.10
N VAL A 84 -16.81 3.49 15.78
CA VAL A 84 -15.69 3.32 16.71
C VAL A 84 -14.58 4.27 16.27
N PHE A 85 -14.51 5.44 16.91
CA PHE A 85 -13.43 6.41 16.72
C PHE A 85 -12.47 6.36 17.92
N ALA A 86 -11.18 6.48 17.64
CA ALA A 86 -10.13 6.51 18.66
C ALA A 86 -9.12 7.62 18.30
N SER A 87 -9.33 8.82 18.85
CA SER A 87 -8.59 10.04 18.49
C SER A 87 -7.06 9.92 18.65
N GLU A 88 -6.63 9.16 19.66
CA GLU A 88 -5.21 8.96 19.97
C GLU A 88 -4.54 7.89 19.11
N THR A 89 -5.33 7.11 18.37
CA THR A 89 -4.81 6.01 17.54
C THR A 89 -4.39 6.55 16.17
N LEU A 90 -3.16 6.23 15.78
CA LEU A 90 -2.69 6.48 14.42
C LEU A 90 -3.26 5.43 13.47
N LEU A 91 -3.99 5.87 12.46
CA LEU A 91 -4.55 5.02 11.42
C LEU A 91 -3.73 5.15 10.13
N LEU A 92 -3.70 4.07 9.35
CA LEU A 92 -3.18 4.10 7.99
C LEU A 92 -4.16 4.84 7.08
N ASP A 93 -3.63 5.51 6.05
CA ASP A 93 -4.45 5.98 4.95
C ASP A 93 -4.99 4.76 4.17
N PRO A 94 -6.32 4.59 4.05
CA PRO A 94 -6.91 3.48 3.31
C PRO A 94 -6.56 3.48 1.82
N TYR A 95 -6.07 4.60 1.28
CA TYR A 95 -5.63 4.76 -0.11
C TYR A 95 -4.09 4.82 -0.24
N ALA A 96 -3.36 4.43 0.81
CA ALA A 96 -1.90 4.45 0.80
C ALA A 96 -1.33 3.49 -0.25
N ARG A 97 -0.48 4.02 -1.14
CA ARG A 97 0.24 3.22 -2.15
C ARG A 97 1.46 2.48 -1.60
N GLY A 98 1.81 2.71 -0.33
CA GLY A 98 2.94 2.08 0.32
C GLY A 98 2.80 2.11 1.83
N LEU A 99 3.30 1.06 2.48
CA LEU A 99 3.33 0.91 3.93
C LEU A 99 4.76 0.56 4.38
N VAL A 100 5.17 1.09 5.52
CA VAL A 100 6.45 0.77 6.17
C VAL A 100 6.18 0.26 7.56
N ARG A 101 6.82 -0.87 7.91
CA ARG A 101 6.82 -1.40 9.27
C ARG A 101 7.83 -0.63 10.10
N VAL A 102 7.36 0.01 11.16
CA VAL A 102 8.19 0.88 12.03
C VAL A 102 8.39 0.31 13.43
N GLY A 103 7.68 -0.78 13.76
CA GLY A 103 7.78 -1.46 15.04
C GLY A 103 7.24 -2.88 15.00
N ALA A 104 7.12 -3.52 16.17
CA ALA A 104 6.71 -4.90 16.30
C ALA A 104 5.29 -5.17 15.77
N ASP A 105 4.37 -4.21 15.86
CA ASP A 105 3.01 -4.25 15.29
C ASP A 105 2.59 -2.87 14.78
N GLU A 106 3.57 -2.03 14.45
CA GLU A 106 3.34 -0.66 14.03
C GLU A 106 3.70 -0.45 12.57
N TRP A 107 2.79 0.24 11.87
CA TRP A 107 2.93 0.60 10.48
C TRP A 107 2.71 2.10 10.30
N ARG A 108 3.29 2.65 9.24
CA ARG A 108 3.02 3.98 8.72
C ARG A 108 2.73 3.89 7.24
N SER A 109 1.89 4.78 6.74
CA SER A 109 1.78 5.01 5.31
C SER A 109 3.03 5.75 4.84
N ILE A 110 3.51 5.43 3.63
CA ILE A 110 4.61 6.15 2.98
C ILE A 110 4.13 6.72 1.67
N VAL A 111 4.53 7.96 1.38
CA VAL A 111 4.24 8.57 0.09
C VAL A 111 5.14 7.94 -0.97
N VAL A 112 4.54 7.23 -1.91
CA VAL A 112 5.25 6.66 -3.07
C VAL A 112 5.40 7.75 -4.13
N GLY A 113 6.63 7.92 -4.62
CA GLY A 113 6.92 8.83 -5.73
C GLY A 113 6.31 8.35 -7.06
N GLU A 114 6.17 9.28 -8.00
CA GLU A 114 5.68 8.98 -9.34
C GLU A 114 6.84 9.01 -10.36
N GLY A 115 6.61 8.47 -11.56
CA GLY A 115 7.56 8.56 -12.67
C GLY A 115 8.55 7.40 -12.78
N PHE A 116 8.13 6.17 -12.46
CA PHE A 116 8.92 4.99 -12.81
C PHE A 116 9.12 4.92 -14.34
N ASP A 117 10.38 4.86 -14.79
CA ASP A 117 10.71 4.69 -16.21
C ASP A 117 10.50 3.23 -16.61
N TRP A 118 9.46 3.00 -17.41
CA TRP A 118 9.11 1.68 -17.92
C TRP A 118 9.99 1.24 -19.11
N GLY A 119 10.90 2.07 -19.60
CA GLY A 119 11.79 1.71 -20.71
C GLY A 119 11.05 1.37 -22.00
N GLY A 120 9.82 1.86 -22.17
CA GLY A 120 8.96 1.57 -23.32
C GLY A 120 8.27 0.20 -23.30
N VAL A 121 8.35 -0.58 -22.21
CA VAL A 121 7.68 -1.89 -22.14
C VAL A 121 6.16 -1.74 -22.21
N GLY A 122 5.52 -2.58 -23.04
CA GLY A 122 4.07 -2.64 -23.21
C GLY A 122 3.46 -3.89 -22.60
N LYS A 123 2.13 -3.91 -22.44
CA LYS A 123 1.39 -5.10 -22.02
C LYS A 123 1.41 -6.15 -23.15
N PRO A 124 1.65 -7.44 -22.87
CA PRO A 124 1.68 -8.50 -23.90
C PRO A 124 0.39 -8.65 -24.71
N GLY A 125 -0.78 -8.39 -24.11
CA GLY A 125 -2.06 -8.38 -24.82
C GLY A 125 -2.51 -9.75 -25.36
N THR A 126 -2.08 -10.86 -24.74
CA THR A 126 -2.47 -12.22 -25.13
C THR A 126 -4.00 -12.37 -25.18
N PRO A 127 -4.61 -12.78 -26.31
CA PRO A 127 -6.04 -13.04 -26.40
C PRO A 127 -6.47 -14.14 -25.42
N LEU A 128 -7.66 -14.00 -24.82
CA LEU A 128 -8.16 -14.92 -23.79
C LEU A 128 -8.18 -16.39 -24.24
N GLU A 129 -8.53 -16.64 -25.51
CA GLU A 129 -8.53 -17.98 -26.12
C GLU A 129 -7.14 -18.64 -26.22
N ARG A 130 -6.07 -17.84 -26.08
CA ARG A 130 -4.67 -18.30 -26.10
C ARG A 130 -4.02 -18.21 -24.71
N THR A 131 -4.78 -17.81 -23.69
CA THR A 131 -4.25 -17.63 -22.35
C THR A 131 -4.09 -18.97 -21.65
N VAL A 132 -2.85 -19.28 -21.27
CA VAL A 132 -2.48 -20.29 -20.29
C VAL A 132 -2.01 -19.58 -19.02
N VAL A 133 -2.75 -19.79 -17.93
CA VAL A 133 -2.50 -19.19 -16.60
C VAL A 133 -1.63 -20.11 -15.76
N TYR A 134 -0.65 -19.51 -15.05
CA TYR A 134 0.16 -20.18 -14.05
C TYR A 134 -0.02 -19.46 -12.71
N GLU A 135 -0.70 -20.09 -11.76
CA GLU A 135 -0.85 -19.56 -10.40
C GLU A 135 0.45 -19.75 -9.62
N ALA A 136 0.95 -18.68 -9.01
CA ALA A 136 2.22 -18.69 -8.29
C ALA A 136 2.22 -17.83 -7.03
N HIS A 137 2.92 -18.30 -6.01
CA HIS A 137 3.28 -17.49 -4.86
C HIS A 137 4.62 -16.79 -5.11
N VAL A 138 4.67 -15.45 -5.01
CA VAL A 138 5.89 -14.63 -5.24
C VAL A 138 7.10 -15.21 -4.51
N ARG A 139 6.95 -15.46 -3.20
CA ARG A 139 7.98 -16.10 -2.40
C ARG A 139 8.31 -17.52 -2.88
N GLY A 140 7.31 -18.40 -2.97
CA GLY A 140 7.50 -19.82 -3.27
C GLY A 140 8.24 -20.07 -4.57
N LEU A 141 7.94 -19.32 -5.63
CA LEU A 141 8.46 -19.59 -6.97
C LEU A 141 9.99 -19.50 -7.07
N SER A 142 10.61 -18.56 -6.35
CA SER A 142 12.06 -18.32 -6.43
C SER A 142 12.82 -18.64 -5.14
N ARG A 143 12.15 -18.96 -4.01
CA ARG A 143 12.82 -19.08 -2.70
C ARG A 143 13.93 -20.12 -2.66
N LEU A 144 13.76 -21.23 -3.36
CA LEU A 144 14.71 -22.35 -3.38
C LEU A 144 15.45 -22.48 -4.71
N ASN A 145 15.31 -21.51 -5.63
CA ASN A 145 16.02 -21.54 -6.90
C ASN A 145 17.51 -21.16 -6.68
N PRO A 146 18.47 -22.09 -6.87
CA PRO A 146 19.88 -21.83 -6.61
C PRO A 146 20.50 -20.84 -7.60
N GLU A 147 19.91 -20.67 -8.79
CA GLU A 147 20.41 -19.76 -9.83
C GLU A 147 20.06 -18.29 -9.57
N VAL A 148 19.11 -18.03 -8.67
CA VAL A 148 18.77 -16.67 -8.23
C VAL A 148 19.71 -16.29 -7.08
N PRO A 149 20.32 -15.08 -7.07
CA PRO A 149 21.08 -14.58 -5.93
C PRO A 149 20.30 -14.65 -4.62
N GLU A 150 20.96 -15.03 -3.53
CA GLU A 150 20.30 -15.36 -2.26
C GLU A 150 19.41 -14.22 -1.73
N GLU A 151 19.88 -12.98 -1.88
CA GLU A 151 19.20 -11.75 -1.49
C GLU A 151 17.92 -11.47 -2.29
N LEU A 152 17.79 -12.02 -3.50
CA LEU A 152 16.61 -11.85 -4.35
C LEU A 152 15.60 -13.01 -4.20
N ARG A 153 16.01 -14.15 -3.63
CA ARG A 153 15.17 -15.35 -3.52
C ARG A 153 13.91 -15.13 -2.71
N GLY A 154 12.77 -15.33 -3.38
CA GLY A 154 11.44 -15.19 -2.80
C GLY A 154 10.94 -13.74 -2.73
N THR A 155 11.50 -12.85 -3.55
CA THR A 155 11.08 -11.45 -3.70
C THR A 155 10.48 -11.21 -5.10
N TYR A 156 9.92 -10.02 -5.33
CA TYR A 156 9.49 -9.61 -6.67
C TYR A 156 10.65 -9.59 -7.68
N ALA A 157 11.86 -9.20 -7.26
CA ALA A 157 13.05 -9.23 -8.11
C ALA A 157 13.49 -10.67 -8.44
N GLY A 158 13.37 -11.59 -7.48
CA GLY A 158 13.64 -13.02 -7.72
C GLY A 158 12.65 -13.67 -8.69
N LEU A 159 11.37 -13.27 -8.64
CA LEU A 159 10.36 -13.65 -9.62
C LEU A 159 10.71 -13.16 -11.04
N ALA A 160 11.30 -11.96 -11.14
CA ALA A 160 11.73 -11.36 -12.40
C ALA A 160 13.16 -11.74 -12.83
N HIS A 161 13.84 -12.64 -12.10
CA HIS A 161 15.18 -13.09 -12.44
C HIS A 161 15.16 -13.94 -13.73
N GLU A 162 16.22 -13.90 -14.52
CA GLU A 162 16.29 -14.57 -15.83
C GLU A 162 16.00 -16.07 -15.77
N SER A 163 16.47 -16.76 -14.72
CA SER A 163 16.17 -18.18 -14.48
C SER A 163 14.67 -18.45 -14.28
N ALA A 164 13.98 -17.62 -13.50
CA ALA A 164 12.54 -17.75 -13.27
C ALA A 164 11.74 -17.42 -14.54
N ILE A 165 12.14 -16.36 -15.26
CA ILE A 165 11.52 -15.99 -16.54
C ILE A 165 11.76 -17.07 -17.59
N GLY A 166 12.96 -17.62 -17.67
CA GLY A 166 13.34 -18.70 -18.59
C GLY A 166 12.47 -19.94 -18.37
N TYR A 167 12.35 -20.39 -17.12
CA TYR A 167 11.46 -21.48 -16.75
C TYR A 167 10.01 -21.26 -17.20
N LEU A 168 9.43 -20.09 -16.93
CA LEU A 168 8.04 -19.79 -17.31
C LEU A 168 7.86 -19.76 -18.85
N LYS A 169 8.85 -19.23 -19.58
CA LYS A 169 8.84 -19.24 -21.05
C LYS A 169 8.95 -20.65 -21.61
N ASP A 170 9.85 -21.46 -21.08
CA ASP A 170 10.06 -22.86 -21.52
C ASP A 170 8.84 -23.73 -21.22
N LEU A 171 8.16 -23.47 -20.09
CA LEU A 171 6.88 -24.11 -19.76
C LEU A 171 5.76 -23.71 -20.73
N GLY A 172 5.90 -22.57 -21.42
CA GLY A 172 4.93 -22.09 -22.41
C GLY A 172 3.72 -21.36 -21.82
N VAL A 173 3.80 -20.88 -20.58
CA VAL A 173 2.72 -20.13 -19.95
C VAL A 173 2.66 -18.70 -20.51
N THR A 174 1.48 -18.10 -20.48
CA THR A 174 1.26 -16.77 -21.08
C THR A 174 0.88 -15.68 -20.08
N ALA A 175 0.39 -16.09 -18.91
CA ALA A 175 0.02 -15.21 -17.82
C ALA A 175 0.39 -15.87 -16.49
N VAL A 176 0.95 -15.07 -15.57
CA VAL A 176 1.20 -15.50 -14.19
C VAL A 176 0.14 -14.84 -13.31
N GLU A 177 -0.62 -15.66 -12.59
CA GLU A 177 -1.56 -15.20 -11.57
C GLU A 177 -0.87 -15.29 -10.22
N LEU A 178 -0.65 -14.14 -9.58
CA LEU A 178 0.00 -14.11 -8.28
C LEU A 178 -1.03 -14.30 -7.18
N LEU A 179 -0.70 -15.13 -6.19
CA LEU A 179 -1.37 -15.07 -4.88
C LEU A 179 -1.28 -13.65 -4.30
N LEU A 180 -2.11 -13.35 -3.31
CA LEU A 180 -2.34 -12.01 -2.78
C LEU A 180 -1.04 -11.21 -2.51
N VAL A 181 -0.89 -10.10 -3.24
CA VAL A 181 0.27 -9.17 -3.17
C VAL A 181 -0.05 -7.85 -2.46
N GLN A 182 -1.30 -7.63 -2.08
CA GLN A 182 -1.69 -6.52 -1.23
C GLN A 182 -1.01 -6.63 0.13
N ALA A 183 -0.69 -5.50 0.76
CA ALA A 183 -0.01 -5.53 2.04
C ALA A 183 -0.86 -6.28 3.07
N PHE A 184 -0.24 -7.17 3.84
CA PHE A 184 -0.92 -8.01 4.83
C PHE A 184 -0.05 -8.21 6.08
N VAL A 185 -0.68 -8.72 7.14
CA VAL A 185 0.02 -9.12 8.38
C VAL A 185 -0.38 -10.52 8.79
N SER A 186 0.48 -11.15 9.59
CA SER A 186 0.12 -12.39 10.27
C SER A 186 -0.79 -12.09 11.46
N GLU A 187 -1.91 -12.79 11.55
CA GLU A 187 -2.87 -12.60 12.63
C GLU A 187 -2.26 -12.97 14.00
N GLN A 188 -2.69 -12.29 15.06
CA GLN A 188 -2.17 -12.52 16.42
C GLN A 188 -2.24 -13.99 16.84
N ARG A 189 -3.27 -14.73 16.41
CA ARG A 189 -3.41 -16.16 16.69
C ARG A 189 -2.26 -16.98 16.10
N LEU A 190 -1.86 -16.71 14.86
CA LEU A 190 -0.75 -17.40 14.20
C LEU A 190 0.58 -17.05 14.86
N LEU A 191 0.78 -15.76 15.15
CA LEU A 191 1.99 -15.28 15.82
C LEU A 191 2.19 -15.94 17.20
N ARG A 192 1.12 -16.08 17.99
CA ARG A 192 1.15 -16.80 19.29
C ARG A 192 1.52 -18.28 19.15
N GLN A 193 1.35 -18.86 17.99
CA GLN A 193 1.72 -20.25 17.68
C GLN A 193 3.09 -20.37 17.01
N GLY A 194 3.83 -19.27 16.84
CA GLY A 194 5.09 -19.25 16.09
C GLY A 194 4.92 -19.44 14.58
N LEU A 195 3.71 -19.22 14.07
CA LEU A 195 3.36 -19.34 12.65
C LEU A 195 3.28 -17.97 11.98
N THR A 196 3.35 -17.97 10.66
CA THR A 196 3.15 -16.79 9.82
C THR A 196 2.09 -17.03 8.77
N ASN A 197 1.45 -15.95 8.35
CA ASN A 197 0.53 -15.98 7.23
C ASN A 197 1.35 -16.02 5.93
N TYR A 198 1.30 -17.16 5.25
CA TYR A 198 2.02 -17.34 3.99
C TYR A 198 1.21 -16.80 2.82
N TRP A 199 -0.08 -17.12 2.71
CA TRP A 199 -0.92 -16.79 1.55
C TRP A 199 -1.31 -15.32 1.44
N GLY A 200 -1.24 -14.57 2.54
CA GLY A 200 -1.38 -13.11 2.53
C GLY A 200 -2.75 -12.55 2.89
N SER A 201 -3.69 -13.38 3.38
CA SER A 201 -5.04 -12.92 3.75
C SER A 201 -5.27 -13.04 5.26
N PRO A 202 -5.67 -11.97 5.98
CA PRO A 202 -6.30 -10.73 5.47
C PRO A 202 -5.31 -9.58 5.15
N THR A 203 -5.75 -8.63 4.32
CA THR A 203 -4.98 -7.44 3.91
C THR A 203 -5.11 -6.27 4.89
N LEU A 204 -4.15 -5.34 4.82
CA LEU A 204 -4.13 -4.06 5.53
C LEU A 204 -4.43 -2.85 4.64
N GLY A 205 -4.23 -2.97 3.33
CA GLY A 205 -4.44 -1.91 2.35
C GLY A 205 -4.66 -2.49 0.96
N PHE A 206 -5.34 -1.75 0.09
CA PHE A 206 -5.83 -2.24 -1.21
C PHE A 206 -5.15 -1.59 -2.41
#